data_AF-A0A2E6WK59-F1
#
_entry.id   AF-A0A2E6WK59-F1
#
_cell.length_a   1.000
_cell.length_b   1.000
_cell.length_c   1.000
_cell.angle_alpha   90.00
_cell.angle_beta   90.00
_cell.angle_gamma   90.00
#
_symmetry.space_group_name_H-M   'P 1'
#
loop_
_entity.id
_entity.type
_entity.pdbx_description
1 polymer ?
#
loop_
_entity_poly.entity_id
_entity_poly.type
_entity_poly.pdbx_seq_one_letter_code
_entity_poly.pdbx_strand_id
1 'polypeptide(L)' 'MNILGIGPFELLIIFLVAFLFLGPDKLSKFSKDFAKYIRGFNKQKDELNDLINSEIDIIDEDINDKKDFKK' A
#
# COMPACT_ATOMS: atom_id res chain seq x y z
N MET A 1 -3.92 23.13 -10.09
CA MET A 1 -4.57 22.60 -8.88
C MET A 1 -3.57 22.73 -7.74
N ASN A 2 -3.91 23.47 -6.68
CA ASN A 2 -3.02 23.65 -5.53
C ASN A 2 -3.33 22.54 -4.52
N ILE A 3 -2.30 21.80 -4.09
CA ILE A 3 -2.44 20.80 -3.03
C ILE A 3 -2.52 21.59 -1.72
N LEU A 4 -3.64 21.51 -1.01
CA LEU A 4 -3.83 22.19 0.29
C LEU A 4 -3.69 23.72 0.26
N GLY A 5 -3.90 24.35 -0.90
CA GLY A 5 -3.68 25.80 -1.09
C GLY A 5 -2.21 26.19 -1.27
N ILE A 6 -1.29 25.23 -1.27
CA ILE A 6 0.17 25.40 -1.40
C ILE A 6 0.57 25.06 -2.84
N GLY A 7 1.32 25.97 -3.47
CA GLY A 7 1.92 25.76 -4.78
C GLY A 7 3.14 24.82 -4.72
N PRO A 8 3.55 24.21 -5.85
CA PRO A 8 4.71 23.31 -5.88
C PRO A 8 6.01 23.97 -5.39
N PHE A 9 6.18 25.28 -5.62
CA PHE A 9 7.35 26.03 -5.14
C PHE A 9 7.34 26.22 -3.61
N GLU A 10 6.19 26.54 -3.02
CA GLU A 10 6.03 26.68 -1.57
C GLU A 10 6.25 25.35 -0.86
N LEU A 11 5.73 24.25 -1.42
CA LEU A 11 5.99 22.90 -0.92
C LEU A 11 7.50 22.59 -0.90
N LEU A 12 8.23 22.99 -1.95
CA LEU A 12 9.68 22.79 -2.06
C LEU A 12 10.43 23.54 -0.96
N ILE A 13 10.05 24.78 -0.65
CA ILE A 13 10.63 25.57 0.44
C ILE A 13 10.37 24.89 1.80
N ILE A 14 9.14 24.44 2.05
CA ILE A 14 8.81 23.72 3.29
C ILE A 14 9.66 22.45 3.42
N PHE A 15 9.81 21.69 2.34
CA PHE A 15 10.68 20.52 2.30
C PHE A 15 12.14 20.87 2.57
N LEU A 16 12.64 21.97 2.02
CA LEU A 16 14.01 22.43 2.24
C LEU A 16 14.24 22.77 3.72
N VAL A 17 13.33 23.50 4.35
CA VAL A 17 13.41 23.83 5.78
C VAL A 17 13.33 22.56 6.64
N ALA A 18 12.41 21.65 6.31
CA ALA A 18 12.32 20.35 6.97
C ALA A 18 13.61 19.54 6.81
N PHE A 19 14.24 19.57 5.64
CA PHE A 19 15.50 18.88 5.38
C PHE A 19 16.66 19.49 6.17
N LEU A 20 16.69 20.81 6.38
CA LEU A 20 17.67 21.41 7.29
C LEU A 20 17.45 20.98 8.74
N PHE A 21 16.19 20.93 9.20
CA PHE A 21 15.87 20.55 10.59
C PHE A 21 16.09 19.07 10.88
N LEU A 22 15.58 18.18 10.01
CA LEU A 22 15.73 16.74 10.18
C LEU A 22 17.12 16.27 9.73
N GLY A 23 17.68 16.88 8.69
CA GLY A 23 18.89 16.42 8.02
C GLY A 23 18.62 15.30 7.01
N PRO A 24 19.41 15.20 5.93
CA PRO A 24 19.27 14.16 4.91
C PRO A 24 19.48 12.74 5.48
N ASP A 25 20.32 12.61 6.52
CA ASP A 25 20.64 11.33 7.15
C ASP A 25 19.43 10.73 7.88
N LYS A 26 18.65 11.55 8.61
CA LYS A 26 17.44 11.07 9.30
C LYS A 26 16.36 10.65 8.31
N LEU A 27 16.20 11.39 7.21
CA LEU A 27 15.28 11.03 6.13
C LEU A 27 15.67 9.73 5.43
N SER A 28 16.96 9.53 5.13
CA SER A 28 17.42 8.26 4.55
C SER A 28 17.22 7.09 5.50
N LYS A 29 17.50 7.28 6.80
CA LYS A 29 17.27 6.24 7.81
C LYS A 29 15.78 5.90 7.94
N PHE A 30 14.93 6.92 8.11
CA PHE A 30 13.48 6.76 8.21
C PHE A 30 12.88 6.11 6.96
N SER A 31 13.28 6.53 5.76
CA SER A 31 12.79 5.95 4.52
C SER A 31 13.18 4.49 4.35
N LYS A 32 14.36 4.06 4.79
CA LYS A 32 14.75 2.64 4.80
C LYS A 32 13.83 1.81 5.71
N ASP A 33 13.51 2.31 6.89
CA ASP A 33 12.65 1.61 7.85
C ASP A 33 11.20 1.60 7.37
N PHE A 34 10.71 2.72 6.84
CA PHE A 34 9.39 2.83 6.22
C PHE A 34 9.25 1.92 4.99
N ALA A 35 10.29 1.84 4.15
CA ALA A 35 10.29 0.94 3.00
C ALA A 35 10.27 -0.54 3.41
N LYS A 36 10.96 -0.92 4.49
CA LYS A 36 10.86 -2.27 5.06
C LYS A 36 9.45 -2.54 5.58
N TYR A 37 8.83 -1.57 6.24
CA TYR A 37 7.45 -1.68 6.71
C TYR A 37 6.47 -1.88 5.54
N ILE A 38 6.57 -1.07 4.48
CA ILE A 38 5.76 -1.23 3.27
C ILE A 38 5.97 -2.61 2.63
N ARG A 39 7.21 -3.10 2.53
CA ARG A 39 7.48 -4.44 1.99
C ARG A 39 6.84 -5.54 2.84
N GLY A 40 6.92 -5.44 4.16
CA GLY A 40 6.26 -6.38 5.07
C GLY A 40 4.73 -6.30 4.98
N PHE A 41 4.18 -5.10 4.80
CA PHE A 41 2.74 -4.93 4.57
C PHE A 41 2.32 -5.55 3.24
N ASN A 42 3.05 -5.31 2.15
CA ASN A 42 2.76 -5.93 0.86
C ASN A 42 2.80 -7.46 0.92
N LYS A 43 3.83 -8.05 1.56
CA LYS A 43 3.91 -9.51 1.70
C LYS A 43 2.69 -10.09 2.45
N GLN A 44 2.28 -9.43 3.53
CA GLN A 44 1.07 -9.84 4.26
C GLN A 44 -0.19 -9.66 3.42
N LYS A 45 -0.29 -8.57 2.64
CA LYS A 45 -1.41 -8.41 1.69
C LYS A 45 -1.42 -9.51 0.64
N ASP A 46 -0.26 -9.91 0.11
CA ASP A 46 -0.16 -10.96 -0.90
C ASP A 46 -0.61 -12.30 -0.30
N GLU A 47 -0.15 -12.66 0.91
CA GLU A 47 -0.62 -13.85 1.63
C GLU A 47 -2.13 -13.81 1.89
N LEU A 48 -2.69 -12.66 2.26
CA LEU A 48 -4.14 -12.49 2.44
C LEU A 48 -4.90 -12.60 1.12
N ASN A 49 -4.38 -12.04 0.02
CA ASN A 49 -4.98 -12.15 -1.30
C ASN A 49 -4.98 -13.62 -1.77
N ASP A 50 -3.90 -14.36 -1.55
CA ASP A 50 -3.81 -15.78 -1.92
C ASP A 50 -4.85 -16.61 -1.15
N LEU A 51 -5.00 -16.37 0.15
CA LEU A 51 -6.03 -17.00 0.97
C LEU A 51 -7.44 -16.65 0.47
N ILE A 52 -7.72 -15.37 0.23
CA ILE A 52 -9.03 -14.90 -0.27
C ILE A 52 -9.34 -15.50 -1.64
N ASN A 53 -8.38 -15.52 -2.57
CA ASN A 53 -8.58 -16.10 -3.90
C ASN A 53 -8.83 -17.61 -3.80
N SER A 54 -8.11 -18.32 -2.94
CA SER A 54 -8.35 -19.76 -2.72
C SER A 54 -9.73 -20.03 -2.14
N GLU A 55 -10.22 -19.19 -1.22
CA GLU A 55 -11.59 -19.30 -0.70
C GLU A 55 -12.63 -18.96 -1.77
N ILE A 56 -12.39 -17.94 -2.59
CA ILE A 56 -13.30 -17.57 -3.70
C ILE A 56 -13.39 -18.69 -4.73
N ASP A 57 -12.28 -19.29 -5.14
CA ASP A 57 -12.27 -20.38 -6.12
C ASP A 57 -13.07 -21.60 -5.60
N ILE A 58 -12.94 -21.94 -4.31
CA ILE A 58 -13.72 -23.01 -3.68
C ILE A 58 -15.22 -22.66 -3.64
N ILE A 59 -15.55 -21.41 -3.30
CA ILE A 59 -16.95 -20.95 -3.26
C ILE A 59 -17.56 -20.96 -4.67
N ASP A 60 -16.82 -20.56 -5.70
CA ASP A 60 -17.29 -20.56 -7.09
C ASP A 60 -17.47 -21.99 -7.64
N GLU A 61 -16.61 -22.94 -7.28
CA GLU A 61 -16.83 -24.37 -7.58
C GLU A 61 -18.08 -24.92 -6.88
N ASP A 62 -18.25 -24.65 -5.58
CA ASP A 62 -19.43 -25.09 -4.81
C ASP A 62 -20.75 -24.50 -5.35
N ILE A 63 -20.72 -23.27 -5.86
CA ILE A 63 -21.89 -22.61 -6.46
C ILE A 63 -22.20 -23.20 -7.85
N ASN A 64 -21.19 -23.53 -8.64
CA ASN A 64 -21.40 -24.11 -9.97
C ASN A 64 -21.87 -25.57 -9.89
N ASP A 65 -21.34 -26.37 -8.97
CA ASP A 65 -21.80 -27.76 -8.77
C ASP A 65 -23.27 -27.79 -8.34
N LYS A 66 -23.69 -26.89 -7.44
CA LYS A 66 -25.11 -26.74 -7.05
C LYS A 66 -26.04 -26.27 -8.16
N LYS A 67 -25.53 -25.61 -9.21
CA LYS A 67 -26.35 -25.20 -10.37
C LYS A 67 -26.59 -26.35 -11.34
N ASP A 68 -25.65 -27.27 -11.49
CA ASP A 68 -25.81 -28.45 -12.34
C ASP A 68 -26.74 -29.50 -11.72
N PHE A 69 -26.82 -29.60 -10.40
CA PHE A 69 -27.81 -30.46 -9.72
C PHE A 69 -29.27 -29.98 -9.80
N LYS A 70 -29.52 -28.76 -10.31
CA LYS A 70 -30.87 -28.17 -10.36
C LYS A 70 -31.47 -28.11 -11.77
N LYS A 71 -30.82 -28.73 -12.75
CA LYS A 71 -31.26 -28.80 -14.16
C LYS A 71 -31.68 -30.22 -14.52
#